data_AF-A0A1F3AWW2-F1
#
_entry.id   AF-A0A1F3AWW2-F1
#
_cell.length_a   1.000
_cell.length_b   1.000
_cell.length_c   1.000
_cell.angle_alpha   90.00
_cell.angle_beta   90.00
_cell.angle_gamma   90.00
#
_symmetry.space_group_name_H-M   'P 1'
#
loop_
_entity.id
_entity.type
_entity.pdbx_description
1 polymer ?
#
loop_
_entity_poly.entity_id
_entity_poly.type
_entity_poly.pdbx_seq_one_letter_code
_entity_poly.pdbx_strand_id
1 'polypeptide(L)'
;MSVEIIAEGEINHNGDVGLAKKIISAAAASGADTVKFQCFVAECFNAPGATNRELFKACELNIEEFRQLRDHAAKEEISMISTAADLEGLRMIIDLDLPVIKVGSTNITHTSLLKAIAATGKPVYLSTGASTTEEIRDALNLLESNGAGEVTLFHCTVAYPAPDETLNLRSLSTMIRDFPNHRIGYSDHSLGGVAATVAVALGASVIEKHFTTDKTLPGPDHGFSADPEEFSDYIRIIRRAEAMMGSADKKPTAGEAAGPRLRGRRYLTAFTDIAVGQKITAPMIRPRRIDATNVDATKILEPKWEEKIIGARALRDIPDGNALTLEDFDYS
;
A
#
# COMPACT_ATOMS: atom_id res chain seq x y z
N MET A 1 -0.29 -8.46 3.97
CA MET A 1 0.85 -8.69 3.03
C MET A 1 1.62 -7.40 2.96
N SER A 2 2.94 -7.47 2.81
CA SER A 2 3.73 -6.25 2.61
C SER A 2 3.51 -5.72 1.19
N VAL A 3 3.51 -4.40 1.05
CA VAL A 3 3.41 -3.67 -0.21
C VAL A 3 4.68 -3.92 -1.03
N GLU A 4 4.52 -4.37 -2.27
CA GLU A 4 5.64 -4.48 -3.22
C GLU A 4 6.06 -3.08 -3.69
N ILE A 5 7.36 -2.81 -3.76
CA ILE A 5 7.93 -1.54 -4.18
C ILE A 5 8.81 -1.74 -5.43
N ILE A 6 8.43 -1.06 -6.50
CA ILE A 6 9.08 -1.12 -7.82
C ILE A 6 9.92 0.15 -8.02
N ALA A 7 11.23 -0.03 -8.24
CA ALA A 7 12.12 1.01 -8.74
C ALA A 7 12.05 1.05 -10.27
N GLU A 8 11.41 2.09 -10.81
CA GLU A 8 11.28 2.27 -12.26
C GLU A 8 12.53 2.96 -12.82
N GLY A 9 13.40 2.18 -13.46
CA GLY A 9 14.58 2.69 -14.16
C GLY A 9 14.28 3.26 -15.54
N GLU A 10 13.12 2.97 -16.10
CA GLU A 10 12.60 3.51 -17.37
C GLU A 10 13.66 3.53 -18.50
N ILE A 11 14.01 4.72 -19.02
CA ILE A 11 15.14 4.97 -19.92
C ILE A 11 16.28 5.76 -19.24
N ASN A 12 16.30 5.89 -17.90
CA ASN A 12 17.36 6.58 -17.14
C ASN A 12 18.75 5.94 -17.28
N HIS A 13 18.85 4.78 -17.94
CA HIS A 13 20.12 4.20 -18.33
C HIS A 13 20.75 4.89 -19.55
N ASN A 14 20.04 5.76 -20.27
CA ASN A 14 20.56 6.52 -21.42
C ASN A 14 21.25 5.66 -22.50
N GLY A 15 20.75 4.43 -22.71
CA GLY A 15 21.37 3.46 -23.62
C GLY A 15 22.67 2.82 -23.12
N ASP A 16 23.10 3.08 -21.88
CA ASP A 16 24.31 2.52 -21.26
C ASP A 16 23.97 1.33 -20.34
N VAL A 17 24.38 0.12 -20.75
CA VAL A 17 24.19 -1.12 -20.00
C VAL A 17 24.91 -1.10 -18.64
N GLY A 18 26.07 -0.45 -18.56
CA GLY A 18 26.80 -0.25 -17.31
C GLY A 18 26.03 0.65 -16.35
N LEU A 19 25.40 1.71 -16.85
CA LEU A 19 24.52 2.56 -16.05
C LEU A 19 23.26 1.81 -15.60
N ALA A 20 22.63 1.03 -16.49
CA ALA A 20 21.50 0.18 -16.13
C ALA A 20 21.85 -0.82 -15.00
N LYS A 21 23.04 -1.45 -15.04
CA LYS A 21 23.50 -2.33 -13.95
C LYS A 21 23.69 -1.57 -12.64
N LYS A 22 24.20 -0.33 -12.69
CA LYS A 22 24.32 0.53 -11.49
C LYS A 22 22.95 0.88 -10.92
N ILE A 23 21.97 1.17 -11.77
CA ILE A 23 20.57 1.40 -11.38
C ILE A 23 20.03 0.18 -10.62
N ILE A 24 20.24 -1.03 -11.14
CA ILE A 24 19.82 -2.28 -10.48
C ILE A 24 20.46 -2.44 -9.11
N SER A 25 21.80 -2.34 -9.02
CA SER A 25 22.52 -2.49 -7.74
C SER A 25 22.08 -1.42 -6.73
N ALA A 26 21.85 -0.18 -7.17
CA ALA A 26 21.41 0.89 -6.30
C ALA A 26 19.96 0.67 -5.81
N ALA A 27 19.05 0.24 -6.68
CA ALA A 27 17.68 -0.08 -6.30
C ALA A 27 17.63 -1.23 -5.27
N ALA A 28 18.41 -2.30 -5.50
CA ALA A 28 18.53 -3.41 -4.55
C ALA A 28 19.09 -2.95 -3.20
N ALA A 29 20.17 -2.14 -3.22
CA ALA A 29 20.77 -1.59 -2.00
C ALA A 29 19.83 -0.65 -1.23
N SER A 30 18.94 0.07 -1.92
CA SER A 30 17.88 0.89 -1.31
C SER A 30 16.73 0.07 -0.71
N GLY A 31 16.63 -1.23 -1.05
CA GLY A 31 15.61 -2.16 -0.56
C GLY A 31 14.37 -2.28 -1.44
N ALA A 32 14.49 -1.99 -2.74
CA ALA A 32 13.42 -2.25 -3.71
C ALA A 32 13.16 -3.76 -3.84
N ASP A 33 11.89 -4.15 -4.03
CA ASP A 33 11.52 -5.55 -4.26
C ASP A 33 11.73 -5.95 -5.74
N THR A 34 11.48 -4.98 -6.63
CA THR A 34 11.52 -5.16 -8.08
C THR A 34 12.17 -3.94 -8.74
N VAL A 35 12.98 -4.17 -9.77
CA VAL A 35 13.41 -3.14 -10.72
C VAL A 35 12.67 -3.30 -12.04
N LYS A 36 12.26 -2.19 -12.66
CA LYS A 36 11.57 -2.19 -13.96
C LYS A 36 12.31 -1.33 -14.97
N PHE A 37 12.33 -1.81 -16.22
CA PHE A 37 12.79 -1.07 -17.40
C PHE A 37 11.71 -1.09 -18.49
N GLN A 38 11.99 -0.48 -19.63
CA GLN A 38 11.12 -0.55 -20.81
C GLN A 38 11.80 -1.33 -21.94
N CYS A 39 11.15 -2.40 -22.42
CA CYS A 39 11.56 -3.08 -23.64
C CYS A 39 10.78 -2.49 -24.81
N PHE A 40 11.49 -1.92 -25.77
CA PHE A 40 10.92 -1.27 -26.95
C PHE A 40 11.90 -1.33 -28.12
N VAL A 41 11.36 -1.18 -29.34
CA VAL A 41 12.15 -0.83 -30.52
C VAL A 41 11.69 0.55 -30.96
N ALA A 42 12.59 1.54 -30.97
CA ALA A 42 12.22 2.95 -31.13
C ALA A 42 11.48 3.22 -32.46
N GLU A 43 11.79 2.45 -33.49
CA GLU A 43 11.13 2.53 -34.80
C GLU A 43 9.71 1.95 -34.82
N CYS A 44 9.42 0.98 -33.94
CA CYS A 44 8.08 0.44 -33.75
C CYS A 44 7.25 1.31 -32.81
N PHE A 45 7.91 1.93 -31.83
CA PHE A 45 7.28 2.75 -30.82
C PHE A 45 6.92 4.16 -31.32
N ASN A 46 7.82 4.82 -32.06
CA ASN A 46 7.64 6.19 -32.52
C ASN A 46 7.63 6.31 -34.05
N ALA A 47 6.59 6.95 -34.58
CA ALA A 47 6.47 7.26 -36.00
C ALA A 47 7.62 8.16 -36.50
N PRO A 48 8.02 8.06 -37.78
CA PRO A 48 8.98 9.01 -38.37
C PRO A 48 8.54 10.47 -38.17
N GLY A 49 9.43 11.30 -37.63
CA GLY A 49 9.16 12.72 -37.34
C GLY A 49 8.60 13.00 -35.94
N ALA A 50 8.35 11.99 -35.11
CA ALA A 50 8.02 12.20 -33.70
C ALA A 50 9.20 12.86 -32.96
N THR A 51 8.89 13.86 -32.11
CA THR A 51 9.88 14.72 -31.45
C THR A 51 10.83 13.99 -30.51
N ASN A 52 10.39 12.87 -29.95
CA ASN A 52 11.14 12.03 -29.01
C ASN A 52 11.78 10.79 -29.66
N ARG A 53 11.62 10.57 -30.97
CA ARG A 53 12.11 9.35 -31.64
C ARG A 53 13.62 9.14 -31.46
N GLU A 54 14.41 10.19 -31.63
CA GLU A 54 15.88 10.13 -31.49
C GLU A 54 16.30 9.86 -30.04
N LEU A 55 15.56 10.38 -29.05
CA LEU A 55 15.80 10.08 -27.64
C LEU A 55 15.59 8.59 -27.35
N PHE A 56 14.45 8.03 -27.78
CA PHE A 56 14.18 6.60 -27.61
C PHE A 56 15.19 5.77 -28.37
N LYS A 57 15.58 6.16 -29.59
CA LYS A 57 16.60 5.43 -30.36
C LYS A 57 17.95 5.40 -29.65
N ALA A 58 18.35 6.51 -29.02
CA ALA A 58 19.59 6.57 -28.24
C ALA A 58 19.53 5.71 -26.95
N CYS A 59 18.33 5.46 -26.43
CA CYS A 59 18.12 4.64 -25.22
C CYS A 59 17.78 3.17 -25.53
N GLU A 60 17.70 2.77 -26.80
CA GLU A 60 17.34 1.41 -27.20
C GLU A 60 18.44 0.42 -26.78
N LEU A 61 18.06 -0.58 -25.97
CA LEU A 61 18.93 -1.70 -25.61
C LEU A 61 18.47 -2.97 -26.35
N ASN A 62 19.41 -3.77 -26.82
CA ASN A 62 19.11 -5.02 -27.49
C ASN A 62 18.87 -6.18 -26.51
N ILE A 63 18.40 -7.32 -27.02
CA ILE A 63 18.05 -8.48 -26.20
C ILE A 63 19.22 -9.04 -25.38
N GLU A 64 20.44 -9.00 -25.91
CA GLU A 64 21.62 -9.51 -25.19
C GLU A 64 22.01 -8.57 -24.04
N GLU A 65 21.84 -7.28 -24.24
CA GLU A 65 22.03 -6.28 -23.20
C GLU A 65 21.00 -6.46 -22.09
N PHE A 66 19.73 -6.68 -22.42
CA PHE A 66 18.71 -7.02 -21.42
C PHE A 66 18.95 -8.35 -20.71
N ARG A 67 19.52 -9.37 -21.38
CA ARG A 67 19.95 -10.61 -20.70
C ARG A 67 21.02 -10.32 -19.65
N GLN A 68 21.99 -9.46 -19.96
CA GLN A 68 22.97 -9.02 -18.97
C GLN A 68 22.33 -8.28 -17.79
N LEU A 69 21.28 -7.49 -18.02
CA LEU A 69 20.55 -6.80 -16.94
C LEU A 69 19.79 -7.80 -16.05
N ARG A 70 19.07 -8.76 -16.66
CA ARG A 70 18.36 -9.80 -15.92
C ARG A 70 19.32 -10.64 -15.07
N ASP A 71 20.45 -11.06 -15.65
CA ASP A 71 21.45 -11.85 -14.93
C ASP A 71 22.13 -11.04 -13.81
N HIS A 72 22.22 -9.72 -13.97
CA HIS A 72 22.71 -8.81 -12.93
C HIS A 72 21.68 -8.63 -11.81
N ALA A 73 20.40 -8.42 -12.14
CA ALA A 73 19.31 -8.37 -11.16
C ALA A 73 19.22 -9.65 -10.31
N ALA A 74 19.37 -10.82 -10.93
CA ALA A 74 19.41 -12.10 -10.23
C ALA A 74 20.59 -12.20 -9.24
N LYS A 75 21.76 -11.61 -9.56
CA LYS A 75 22.93 -11.59 -8.65
C LYS A 75 22.73 -10.62 -7.47
N GLU A 76 22.01 -9.53 -7.68
CA GLU A 76 21.65 -8.56 -6.65
C GLU A 76 20.40 -8.99 -5.86
N GLU A 77 19.87 -10.19 -6.12
CA GLU A 77 18.69 -10.77 -5.47
C GLU A 77 17.42 -9.89 -5.58
N ILE A 78 17.28 -9.14 -6.67
CA ILE A 78 16.12 -8.29 -6.97
C ILE A 78 15.37 -8.81 -8.21
N SER A 79 14.03 -8.79 -8.15
CA SER A 79 13.20 -9.16 -9.30
C SER A 79 13.34 -8.13 -10.43
N MET A 80 13.34 -8.57 -11.69
CA MET A 80 13.31 -7.68 -12.84
C MET A 80 12.02 -7.91 -13.65
N ILE A 81 11.31 -6.82 -13.93
CA ILE A 81 10.16 -6.81 -14.84
C ILE A 81 10.38 -5.77 -15.94
N SER A 82 9.50 -5.74 -16.93
CA SER A 82 9.60 -4.73 -17.98
C SER A 82 8.23 -4.33 -18.54
N THR A 83 8.17 -3.13 -19.08
CA THR A 83 7.04 -2.63 -19.85
C THR A 83 7.14 -3.10 -21.29
N ALA A 84 6.09 -3.73 -21.80
CA ALA A 84 5.93 -4.00 -23.22
C ALA A 84 5.44 -2.72 -23.92
N ALA A 85 6.35 -1.98 -24.55
CA ALA A 85 5.98 -0.76 -25.27
C ALA A 85 5.30 -1.05 -26.61
N ASP A 86 5.68 -2.15 -27.25
CA ASP A 86 5.21 -2.62 -28.55
C ASP A 86 5.33 -4.16 -28.63
N LEU A 87 4.98 -4.76 -29.79
CA LEU A 87 5.05 -6.22 -30.00
C LEU A 87 6.48 -6.77 -30.02
N GLU A 88 7.48 -5.98 -30.44
CA GLU A 88 8.88 -6.40 -30.45
C GLU A 88 9.44 -6.37 -29.02
N GLY A 89 9.11 -5.34 -28.24
CA GLY A 89 9.36 -5.25 -26.81
C GLY A 89 8.72 -6.42 -26.05
N LEU A 90 7.49 -6.80 -26.39
CA LEU A 90 6.86 -8.00 -25.85
C LEU A 90 7.66 -9.28 -26.20
N ARG A 91 8.13 -9.43 -27.44
CA ARG A 91 8.97 -10.58 -27.81
C ARG A 91 10.23 -10.66 -26.96
N MET A 92 10.90 -9.52 -26.72
CA MET A 92 12.07 -9.46 -25.84
C MET A 92 11.73 -9.91 -24.42
N ILE A 93 10.59 -9.47 -23.87
CA ILE A 93 10.13 -9.84 -22.53
C ILE A 93 9.88 -11.35 -22.42
N ILE A 94 9.29 -11.96 -23.45
CA ILE A 94 9.08 -13.41 -23.52
C ILE A 94 10.42 -14.14 -23.58
N ASP A 95 11.35 -13.70 -24.42
CA ASP A 95 12.68 -14.31 -24.57
C ASP A 95 13.54 -14.20 -23.29
N LEU A 96 13.32 -13.16 -22.49
CA LEU A 96 13.96 -12.96 -21.19
C LEU A 96 13.35 -13.81 -20.06
N ASP A 97 12.15 -14.33 -20.29
CA ASP A 97 11.30 -15.02 -19.30
C ASP A 97 11.02 -14.17 -18.04
N LEU A 98 10.67 -12.90 -18.23
CA LEU A 98 10.35 -12.02 -17.09
C LEU A 98 9.03 -12.48 -16.42
N PRO A 99 8.90 -12.32 -15.09
CA PRO A 99 7.81 -12.91 -14.32
C PRO A 99 6.48 -12.15 -14.48
N VAL A 100 6.52 -10.86 -14.79
CA VAL A 100 5.35 -9.98 -14.93
C VAL A 100 5.55 -9.05 -16.13
N ILE A 101 4.47 -8.79 -16.87
CA ILE A 101 4.47 -7.83 -17.98
C ILE A 101 3.77 -6.55 -17.53
N LYS A 102 4.48 -5.42 -17.57
CA LYS A 102 3.87 -4.10 -17.36
C LYS A 102 3.26 -3.59 -18.66
N VAL A 103 2.05 -3.04 -18.57
CA VAL A 103 1.42 -2.23 -19.61
C VAL A 103 1.37 -0.79 -19.12
N GLY A 104 2.00 0.12 -19.88
CA GLY A 104 1.94 1.56 -19.63
C GLY A 104 0.57 2.14 -20.01
N SER A 105 0.19 3.26 -19.39
CA SER A 105 -1.12 3.89 -19.60
C SER A 105 -1.41 4.23 -21.06
N THR A 106 -0.38 4.58 -21.83
CA THR A 106 -0.48 4.90 -23.26
C THR A 106 -0.89 3.69 -24.13
N ASN A 107 -0.74 2.47 -23.61
CA ASN A 107 -1.01 1.23 -24.32
C ASN A 107 -2.34 0.57 -23.90
N ILE A 108 -3.13 1.20 -23.02
CA ILE A 108 -4.39 0.60 -22.51
C ILE A 108 -5.43 0.34 -23.61
N THR A 109 -5.42 1.12 -24.69
CA THR A 109 -6.32 0.93 -25.85
C THR A 109 -5.66 0.14 -27.00
N HIS A 110 -4.42 -0.32 -26.82
CA HIS A 110 -3.67 -1.05 -27.85
C HIS A 110 -4.12 -2.52 -27.93
N THR A 111 -5.28 -2.75 -28.54
CA THR A 111 -5.97 -4.05 -28.53
C THR A 111 -5.13 -5.23 -29.00
N SER A 112 -4.33 -5.08 -30.05
CA SER A 112 -3.46 -6.16 -30.56
C SER A 112 -2.32 -6.51 -29.61
N LEU A 113 -1.72 -5.51 -28.97
CA LEU A 113 -0.69 -5.72 -27.94
C LEU A 113 -1.29 -6.40 -26.71
N LEU A 114 -2.44 -5.94 -26.21
CA LEU A 114 -3.10 -6.55 -25.05
C LEU A 114 -3.44 -8.03 -25.29
N LYS A 115 -3.95 -8.38 -26.48
CA LYS A 115 -4.22 -9.79 -26.83
C LYS A 115 -2.94 -10.63 -26.88
N ALA A 116 -1.85 -10.06 -27.42
CA ALA A 116 -0.56 -10.76 -27.47
C ALA A 116 0.03 -10.96 -26.07
N ILE A 117 -0.08 -9.95 -25.19
CA ILE A 117 0.30 -10.04 -23.78
C ILE A 117 -0.53 -11.12 -23.08
N ALA A 118 -1.85 -11.12 -23.26
CA ALA A 118 -2.74 -12.09 -22.65
C ALA A 118 -2.39 -13.54 -23.04
N ALA A 119 -2.08 -13.77 -24.33
CA ALA A 119 -1.70 -15.08 -24.83
C ALA A 119 -0.44 -15.67 -24.18
N THR A 120 0.37 -14.86 -23.49
CA THR A 120 1.53 -15.35 -22.72
C THR A 120 1.13 -16.09 -21.44
N GLY A 121 -0.09 -15.88 -20.93
CA GLY A 121 -0.53 -16.41 -19.63
C GLY A 121 0.17 -15.80 -18.42
N LYS A 122 1.05 -14.81 -18.61
CA LYS A 122 1.79 -14.18 -17.51
C LYS A 122 0.91 -13.17 -16.75
N PRO A 123 1.21 -12.92 -15.45
CA PRO A 123 0.62 -11.80 -14.72
C PRO A 123 0.88 -10.46 -15.40
N VAL A 124 -0.06 -9.52 -15.25
CA VAL A 124 -0.03 -8.21 -15.93
C VAL A 124 -0.20 -7.08 -14.93
N TYR A 125 0.68 -6.07 -15.02
CA TYR A 125 0.55 -4.81 -14.29
C TYR A 125 0.06 -3.71 -15.24
N LEU A 126 -1.21 -3.34 -15.17
CA LEU A 126 -1.87 -2.42 -16.10
C LEU A 126 -2.00 -1.01 -15.48
N SER A 127 -1.28 -0.01 -16.02
CA SER A 127 -1.50 1.39 -15.61
C SER A 127 -2.70 2.00 -16.31
N THR A 128 -3.43 2.84 -15.58
CA THR A 128 -4.71 3.41 -16.03
C THR A 128 -4.71 4.93 -16.01
N GLY A 129 -3.54 5.56 -16.16
CA GLY A 129 -3.41 7.00 -16.20
C GLY A 129 -4.10 7.59 -17.42
N ALA A 130 -4.79 8.72 -17.24
CA ALA A 130 -5.59 9.36 -18.28
C ALA A 130 -6.69 8.46 -18.90
N SER A 131 -7.06 7.35 -18.24
CA SER A 131 -8.09 6.43 -18.71
C SER A 131 -9.42 6.63 -17.99
N THR A 132 -10.50 6.36 -18.69
CA THR A 132 -11.86 6.23 -18.15
C THR A 132 -12.10 4.84 -17.55
N THR A 133 -13.10 4.69 -16.70
CA THR A 133 -13.48 3.38 -16.14
C THR A 133 -13.89 2.39 -17.23
N GLU A 134 -14.49 2.87 -18.31
CA GLU A 134 -14.87 2.09 -19.50
C GLU A 134 -13.63 1.52 -20.22
N GLU A 135 -12.61 2.34 -20.47
CA GLU A 135 -11.35 1.87 -21.08
C GLU A 135 -10.64 0.84 -20.20
N ILE A 136 -10.69 1.01 -18.87
CA ILE A 136 -10.14 0.02 -17.93
C ILE A 136 -10.88 -1.31 -18.06
N ARG A 137 -12.22 -1.29 -18.12
CA ARG A 137 -13.03 -2.51 -18.29
C ARG A 137 -12.76 -3.18 -19.62
N ASP A 138 -12.63 -2.41 -20.71
CA ASP A 138 -12.35 -2.95 -22.03
C ASP A 138 -10.98 -3.62 -22.08
N ALA A 139 -9.95 -3.00 -21.48
CA ALA A 139 -8.61 -3.57 -21.39
C ALA A 139 -8.58 -4.84 -20.52
N LEU A 140 -9.25 -4.85 -19.37
CA LEU A 140 -9.40 -6.04 -18.53
C LEU A 140 -10.09 -7.18 -19.29
N ASN A 141 -11.21 -6.90 -19.95
CA ASN A 141 -11.94 -7.88 -20.75
C ASN A 141 -11.05 -8.48 -21.83
N LEU A 142 -10.25 -7.65 -22.52
CA LEU A 142 -9.29 -8.12 -23.52
C LEU A 142 -8.22 -9.03 -22.90
N LEU A 143 -7.64 -8.64 -21.77
CA LEU A 143 -6.61 -9.44 -21.10
C LEU A 143 -7.18 -10.79 -20.62
N GLU A 144 -8.28 -10.77 -19.89
CA GLU A 144 -8.86 -11.97 -19.26
C GLU A 144 -9.43 -12.94 -20.29
N SER A 145 -10.20 -12.44 -21.28
CA SER A 145 -10.80 -13.31 -22.31
C SER A 145 -9.78 -13.93 -23.26
N ASN A 146 -8.55 -13.42 -23.28
CA ASN A 146 -7.46 -13.95 -24.09
C ASN A 146 -6.38 -14.67 -23.26
N GLY A 147 -6.66 -14.96 -21.98
CA GLY A 147 -5.87 -15.87 -21.17
C GLY A 147 -4.76 -15.25 -20.33
N ALA A 148 -4.78 -13.93 -20.08
CA ALA A 148 -3.83 -13.31 -19.16
C ALA A 148 -3.88 -13.95 -17.77
N GLY A 149 -2.76 -13.92 -17.06
CA GLY A 149 -2.71 -14.27 -15.64
C GLY A 149 -3.40 -13.20 -14.77
N GLU A 150 -3.07 -13.17 -13.47
CA GLU A 150 -3.59 -12.14 -12.57
C GLU A 150 -3.25 -10.73 -13.07
N VAL A 151 -4.25 -9.84 -13.09
CA VAL A 151 -4.07 -8.44 -13.48
C VAL A 151 -4.10 -7.53 -12.24
N THR A 152 -3.05 -6.74 -12.05
CA THR A 152 -2.98 -5.67 -11.05
C THR A 152 -3.18 -4.33 -11.77
N LEU A 153 -4.15 -3.53 -11.31
CA LEU A 153 -4.45 -2.21 -11.86
C LEU A 153 -3.67 -1.13 -11.11
N PHE A 154 -3.08 -0.18 -11.83
CA PHE A 154 -2.34 0.94 -11.23
C PHE A 154 -3.07 2.25 -11.48
N HIS A 155 -3.50 2.90 -10.38
CA HIS A 155 -3.82 4.33 -10.43
C HIS A 155 -2.54 5.13 -10.68
N CYS A 156 -2.57 6.10 -11.57
CA CYS A 156 -1.47 7.03 -11.78
C CYS A 156 -1.95 8.31 -12.48
N THR A 157 -1.22 9.41 -12.29
CA THR A 157 -1.45 10.67 -13.00
C THR A 157 -0.37 10.86 -14.06
N VAL A 158 -0.74 11.11 -15.31
CA VAL A 158 0.21 11.32 -16.43
C VAL A 158 0.73 12.75 -16.40
N ALA A 159 1.64 13.03 -15.48
CA ALA A 159 2.36 14.29 -15.33
C ALA A 159 3.69 14.01 -14.62
N TYR A 160 4.77 14.69 -15.05
CA TYR A 160 6.14 14.35 -14.62
C TYR A 160 6.94 15.64 -14.31
N PRO A 161 7.09 16.03 -13.04
CA PRO A 161 6.41 15.47 -11.88
C PRO A 161 4.91 15.84 -11.86
N ALA A 162 4.09 14.98 -11.24
CA ALA A 162 2.69 15.24 -11.01
C ALA A 162 2.48 16.16 -9.79
N PRO A 163 1.81 17.32 -9.95
CA PRO A 163 1.45 18.18 -8.82
C PRO A 163 0.48 17.48 -7.86
N ASP A 164 0.61 17.76 -6.56
CA ASP A 164 -0.16 17.10 -5.49
C ASP A 164 -1.68 17.17 -5.72
N GLU A 165 -2.18 18.32 -6.16
CA GLU A 165 -3.60 18.56 -6.43
C GLU A 165 -4.17 17.74 -7.59
N THR A 166 -3.29 17.16 -8.43
CA THR A 166 -3.67 16.36 -9.61
C THR A 166 -3.61 14.85 -9.36
N LEU A 167 -3.06 14.42 -8.22
CA LEU A 167 -2.83 12.99 -7.94
C LEU A 167 -4.12 12.19 -7.78
N ASN A 168 -5.21 12.83 -7.34
CA ASN A 168 -6.54 12.22 -7.23
C ASN A 168 -6.56 10.85 -6.50
N LEU A 169 -5.82 10.72 -5.39
CA LEU A 169 -5.61 9.43 -4.71
C LEU A 169 -6.90 8.76 -4.21
N ARG A 170 -8.00 9.51 -4.04
CA ARG A 170 -9.33 8.93 -3.72
C ARG A 170 -9.83 7.96 -4.79
N SER A 171 -9.33 8.05 -6.03
CA SER A 171 -9.61 7.07 -7.08
C SER A 171 -9.18 5.65 -6.71
N LEU A 172 -8.16 5.46 -5.87
CA LEU A 172 -7.78 4.13 -5.37
C LEU A 172 -8.95 3.44 -4.66
N SER A 173 -9.67 4.15 -3.78
CA SER A 173 -10.85 3.59 -3.09
C SER A 173 -11.98 3.26 -4.06
N THR A 174 -12.17 4.08 -5.10
CA THR A 174 -13.12 3.79 -6.19
C THR A 174 -12.72 2.55 -6.97
N MET A 175 -11.46 2.42 -7.36
CA MET A 175 -10.94 1.27 -8.10
C MET A 175 -11.05 -0.02 -7.28
N ILE A 176 -10.72 0.01 -5.98
CA ILE A 176 -10.87 -1.15 -5.09
C ILE A 176 -12.34 -1.61 -5.03
N ARG A 177 -13.28 -0.67 -4.98
CA ARG A 177 -14.71 -0.99 -4.97
C ARG A 177 -15.20 -1.52 -6.32
N ASP A 178 -14.77 -0.89 -7.41
CA ASP A 178 -15.29 -1.18 -8.75
C ASP A 178 -14.63 -2.41 -9.40
N PHE A 179 -13.42 -2.77 -8.96
CA PHE A 179 -12.63 -3.92 -9.42
C PHE A 179 -12.22 -4.82 -8.23
N PRO A 180 -13.16 -5.40 -7.46
CA PRO A 180 -12.87 -6.09 -6.21
C PRO A 180 -12.10 -7.41 -6.37
N ASN A 181 -12.01 -7.92 -7.60
CA ASN A 181 -11.28 -9.15 -7.92
C ASN A 181 -9.82 -8.87 -8.33
N HIS A 182 -9.41 -7.60 -8.38
CA HIS A 182 -8.09 -7.19 -8.85
C HIS A 182 -7.32 -6.52 -7.73
N ARG A 183 -6.01 -6.78 -7.69
CA ARG A 183 -5.12 -5.98 -6.86
C ARG A 183 -5.04 -4.57 -7.44
N ILE A 184 -5.03 -3.58 -6.55
CA ILE A 184 -4.82 -2.19 -6.92
C ILE A 184 -3.42 -1.76 -6.46
N GLY A 185 -2.68 -1.11 -7.33
CA GLY A 185 -1.39 -0.48 -7.09
C GLY A 185 -1.45 1.02 -7.40
N TYR A 186 -0.34 1.71 -7.13
CA TYR A 186 -0.16 3.14 -7.39
C TYR A 186 1.18 3.37 -8.07
N SER A 187 1.16 4.00 -9.25
CA SER A 187 2.35 4.47 -9.95
C SER A 187 2.48 5.98 -9.71
N ASP A 188 3.56 6.33 -9.02
CA ASP A 188 3.78 7.60 -8.36
C ASP A 188 4.76 8.46 -9.17
N HIS A 189 4.26 9.58 -9.70
CA HIS A 189 5.06 10.58 -10.40
C HIS A 189 5.17 11.89 -9.60
N SER A 190 4.75 11.93 -8.33
CA SER A 190 4.87 13.11 -7.47
C SER A 190 6.31 13.28 -6.96
N LEU A 191 6.58 14.38 -6.26
CA LEU A 191 7.83 14.51 -5.50
C LEU A 191 7.67 13.91 -4.09
N GLY A 192 8.77 13.39 -3.53
CA GLY A 192 8.78 12.74 -2.21
C GLY A 192 7.91 11.48 -2.14
N GLY A 193 7.53 11.06 -0.92
CA GLY A 193 6.72 9.85 -0.72
C GLY A 193 5.47 10.02 0.15
N VAL A 194 5.00 11.26 0.35
CA VAL A 194 3.70 11.50 1.01
C VAL A 194 2.57 10.80 0.24
N ALA A 195 2.54 10.97 -1.08
CA ALA A 195 1.53 10.34 -1.95
C ALA A 195 1.50 8.81 -1.79
N ALA A 196 2.67 8.19 -1.76
CA ALA A 196 2.83 6.75 -1.56
C ALA A 196 2.24 6.26 -0.23
N THR A 197 2.53 6.96 0.87
CA THR A 197 1.98 6.58 2.19
C THR A 197 0.46 6.71 2.24
N VAL A 198 -0.10 7.73 1.59
CA VAL A 198 -1.55 7.89 1.44
C VAL A 198 -2.13 6.78 0.58
N ALA A 199 -1.48 6.43 -0.54
CA ALA A 199 -1.92 5.35 -1.42
C ALA A 199 -1.97 3.99 -0.68
N VAL A 200 -0.94 3.69 0.12
CA VAL A 200 -0.89 2.50 0.98
C VAL A 200 -2.03 2.52 2.00
N ALA A 201 -2.27 3.65 2.66
CA ALA A 201 -3.38 3.79 3.61
C ALA A 201 -4.76 3.60 2.95
N LEU A 202 -4.87 3.90 1.66
CA LEU A 202 -6.08 3.70 0.85
C LEU A 202 -6.18 2.29 0.25
N GLY A 203 -5.20 1.42 0.48
CA GLY A 203 -5.24 0.00 0.10
C GLY A 203 -4.42 -0.37 -1.13
N ALA A 204 -3.54 0.51 -1.63
CA ALA A 204 -2.59 0.13 -2.68
C ALA A 204 -1.64 -0.98 -2.18
N SER A 205 -1.50 -2.04 -2.98
CA SER A 205 -0.72 -3.24 -2.67
C SER A 205 0.60 -3.34 -3.42
N VAL A 206 0.82 -2.44 -4.38
CA VAL A 206 2.06 -2.28 -5.15
C VAL A 206 2.29 -0.79 -5.37
N ILE A 207 3.52 -0.32 -5.19
CA ILE A 207 3.93 1.06 -5.40
C ILE A 207 5.05 1.09 -6.44
N GLU A 208 4.93 1.92 -7.45
CA GLU A 208 5.96 2.14 -8.48
C GLU A 208 6.44 3.59 -8.43
N LYS A 209 7.76 3.80 -8.42
CA LYS A 209 8.37 5.14 -8.36
C LYS A 209 9.58 5.19 -9.29
N HIS A 210 9.68 6.25 -10.10
CA HIS A 210 10.85 6.48 -10.96
C HIS A 210 12.11 6.60 -10.12
N PHE A 211 13.18 5.98 -10.59
CA PHE A 211 14.43 5.82 -9.86
C PHE A 211 15.63 6.17 -10.75
N THR A 212 16.61 6.85 -10.17
CA THR A 212 17.88 7.19 -10.81
C THR A 212 19.04 6.96 -9.84
N THR A 213 20.25 6.78 -10.35
CA THR A 213 21.46 6.84 -9.51
C THR A 213 21.90 8.27 -9.21
N ASP A 214 21.53 9.23 -10.07
CA ASP A 214 21.92 10.64 -10.00
C ASP A 214 20.90 11.50 -10.74
N LYS A 215 20.35 12.52 -10.08
CA LYS A 215 19.31 13.42 -10.63
C LYS A 215 19.86 14.48 -11.58
N THR A 216 21.18 14.63 -11.64
CA THR A 216 21.88 15.61 -12.49
C THR A 216 22.25 15.06 -13.86
N LEU A 217 22.08 13.75 -14.08
CA LEU A 217 22.32 13.10 -15.37
C LEU A 217 21.37 13.63 -16.45
N PRO A 218 21.81 13.67 -17.72
CA PRO A 218 20.97 14.10 -18.82
C PRO A 218 19.87 13.08 -19.10
N GLY A 219 18.66 13.55 -19.38
CA GLY A 219 17.51 12.70 -19.70
C GLY A 219 16.22 13.36 -19.20
N PRO A 220 15.05 12.97 -19.73
CA PRO A 220 13.78 13.58 -19.36
C PRO A 220 13.41 13.31 -17.89
N ASP A 221 13.85 12.16 -17.36
CA ASP A 221 13.25 11.60 -16.14
C ASP A 221 14.15 11.68 -14.91
N HIS A 222 15.46 11.87 -15.07
CA HIS A 222 16.41 11.96 -13.96
C HIS A 222 16.04 13.04 -12.93
N GLY A 223 15.59 14.21 -13.39
CA GLY A 223 15.38 15.37 -12.51
C GLY A 223 14.28 15.18 -11.46
N PHE A 224 13.24 14.40 -11.77
CA PHE A 224 12.13 14.11 -10.84
C PHE A 224 12.19 12.71 -10.24
N SER A 225 12.98 11.80 -10.81
CA SER A 225 13.23 10.47 -10.26
C SER A 225 13.83 10.55 -8.85
N ALA A 226 13.51 9.57 -8.01
CA ALA A 226 14.13 9.43 -6.71
C ALA A 226 15.56 8.88 -6.86
N ASP A 227 16.52 9.49 -6.17
CA ASP A 227 17.87 8.95 -6.04
C ASP A 227 17.97 7.85 -4.95
N PRO A 228 19.12 7.20 -4.72
CA PRO A 228 19.22 6.14 -3.72
C PRO A 228 18.89 6.57 -2.30
N GLU A 229 19.17 7.81 -1.90
CA GLU A 229 18.86 8.33 -0.57
C GLU A 229 17.34 8.59 -0.44
N GLU A 230 16.77 9.29 -1.42
CA GLU A 230 15.35 9.58 -1.48
C GLU A 230 14.51 8.30 -1.57
N PHE A 231 14.95 7.30 -2.34
CA PHE A 231 14.24 6.03 -2.50
C PHE A 231 14.33 5.15 -1.25
N SER A 232 15.46 5.15 -0.55
CA SER A 232 15.57 4.47 0.75
C SER A 232 14.63 5.11 1.78
N ASP A 233 14.52 6.44 1.78
CA ASP A 233 13.55 7.14 2.63
C ASP A 233 12.11 6.81 2.24
N TYR A 234 11.82 6.77 0.93
CA TYR A 234 10.53 6.40 0.35
C TYR A 234 10.05 5.03 0.84
N ILE A 235 10.92 4.00 0.74
CA ILE A 235 10.64 2.66 1.27
C ILE A 235 10.42 2.71 2.78
N ARG A 236 11.31 3.38 3.52
CA ARG A 236 11.24 3.49 4.98
C ARG A 236 9.90 4.06 5.44
N ILE A 237 9.40 5.11 4.81
CA ILE A 237 8.12 5.71 5.19
C ILE A 237 6.92 4.85 4.78
N ILE A 238 6.99 4.11 3.66
CA ILE A 238 5.97 3.11 3.28
C ILE A 238 5.88 2.00 4.33
N ARG A 239 7.02 1.42 4.71
CA ARG A 239 7.08 0.35 5.73
C ARG A 239 6.57 0.83 7.09
N ARG A 240 6.81 2.10 7.44
CA ARG A 240 6.20 2.75 8.61
C ARG A 240 4.69 2.89 8.48
N ALA A 241 4.18 3.30 7.31
CA ALA A 241 2.75 3.40 7.06
C ALA A 241 2.06 2.03 7.20
N GLU A 242 2.62 0.97 6.62
CA GLU A 242 2.11 -0.40 6.77
C GLU A 242 2.01 -0.82 8.24
N ALA A 243 3.05 -0.57 9.03
CA ALA A 243 3.04 -0.86 10.47
C ALA A 243 1.96 -0.05 11.22
N MET A 244 1.70 1.20 10.80
CA MET A 244 0.66 2.05 11.38
C MET A 244 -0.76 1.62 11.04
N MET A 245 -0.98 0.97 9.88
CA MET A 245 -2.33 0.56 9.46
C MET A 245 -2.96 -0.47 10.39
N GLY A 246 -2.16 -1.35 11.01
CA GLY A 246 -2.64 -2.28 12.02
C GLY A 246 -3.81 -3.17 11.56
N SER A 247 -4.89 -3.21 12.34
CA SER A 247 -6.07 -4.03 12.07
C SER A 247 -7.31 -3.15 11.93
N ALA A 248 -8.23 -3.56 11.04
CA ALA A 248 -9.54 -2.94 10.91
C ALA A 248 -10.43 -3.13 12.16
N ASP A 249 -10.12 -4.12 13.01
CA ASP A 249 -10.84 -4.34 14.26
C ASP A 249 -10.56 -3.21 15.25
N LYS A 250 -11.58 -2.40 15.58
CA LYS A 250 -11.47 -1.43 16.66
C LYS A 250 -11.50 -2.12 18.02
N LYS A 251 -10.33 -2.54 18.48
CA LYS A 251 -10.11 -3.12 19.82
C LYS A 251 -8.89 -2.46 20.49
N PRO A 252 -8.80 -2.51 21.83
CA PRO A 252 -7.59 -2.09 22.51
C PRO A 252 -6.41 -2.96 22.08
N THR A 253 -5.24 -2.35 21.99
CA THR A 253 -3.98 -3.09 21.94
C THR A 253 -3.78 -3.89 23.24
N ALA A 254 -2.90 -4.90 23.20
CA ALA A 254 -2.56 -5.67 24.39
C ALA A 254 -2.06 -4.78 25.54
N GLY A 255 -1.23 -3.78 25.24
CA GLY A 255 -0.75 -2.80 26.21
C GLY A 255 -1.85 -1.93 26.79
N GLU A 256 -2.79 -1.46 25.96
CA GLU A 256 -3.95 -0.71 26.44
C GLU A 256 -4.85 -1.57 27.33
N ALA A 257 -5.12 -2.82 26.94
CA ALA A 257 -5.99 -3.75 27.68
C ALA A 257 -5.42 -4.09 29.07
N ALA A 258 -4.11 -4.33 29.17
CA ALA A 258 -3.46 -4.73 30.41
C ALA A 258 -3.17 -3.57 31.38
N GLY A 259 -3.24 -2.31 30.92
CA GLY A 259 -2.86 -1.15 31.73
C GLY A 259 -3.87 -0.01 31.70
N PRO A 260 -3.76 0.92 30.72
CA PRO A 260 -4.62 2.09 30.62
C PRO A 260 -6.12 1.80 30.73
N ARG A 261 -6.59 0.67 30.20
CA ARG A 261 -7.99 0.27 30.29
C ARG A 261 -8.42 -0.06 31.72
N LEU A 262 -7.57 -0.74 32.49
CA LEU A 262 -7.84 -1.12 33.89
C LEU A 262 -7.69 0.06 34.86
N ARG A 263 -6.72 0.94 34.64
CA ARG A 263 -6.42 2.07 35.54
C ARG A 263 -7.16 3.36 35.20
N GLY A 264 -7.44 3.57 33.91
CA GLY A 264 -7.95 4.84 33.39
C GLY A 264 -9.47 4.90 33.30
N ARG A 265 -10.15 3.75 33.30
CA ARG A 265 -11.61 3.67 33.24
C ARG A 265 -12.25 3.89 34.59
N ARG A 266 -13.50 4.33 34.56
CA ARG A 266 -14.34 4.44 35.75
C ARG A 266 -15.08 3.13 35.97
N TYR A 267 -15.21 2.78 37.24
CA TYR A 267 -15.98 1.66 37.74
C TYR A 267 -16.93 2.17 38.82
N LEU A 268 -18.04 1.47 39.05
CA LEU A 268 -18.94 1.81 40.14
C LEU A 268 -18.27 1.47 41.46
N THR A 269 -18.29 2.44 42.35
CA THR A 269 -17.75 2.32 43.71
C THR A 269 -18.78 2.85 44.69
N ALA A 270 -18.78 2.33 45.91
CA ALA A 270 -19.53 2.91 47.02
C ALA A 270 -18.95 4.30 47.32
N PHE A 271 -19.74 5.38 47.27
CA PHE A 271 -19.33 6.77 47.53
C PHE A 271 -19.53 7.17 49.01
N THR A 272 -20.14 6.30 49.78
CA THR A 272 -20.33 6.34 51.23
C THR A 272 -20.29 4.89 51.70
N ASP A 273 -20.08 4.66 53.00
CA ASP A 273 -20.26 3.33 53.57
C ASP A 273 -21.71 2.84 53.38
N ILE A 274 -21.86 1.59 52.94
CA ILE A 274 -23.14 0.92 52.67
C ILE A 274 -23.25 -0.28 53.61
N ALA A 275 -24.27 -0.28 54.48
CA ALA A 275 -24.48 -1.38 55.42
C ALA A 275 -25.19 -2.57 54.76
N VAL A 276 -24.95 -3.78 55.27
CA VAL A 276 -25.70 -4.99 54.88
C VAL A 276 -27.21 -4.79 55.00
N GLY A 277 -27.95 -5.26 54.00
CA GLY A 277 -29.40 -5.12 53.86
C GLY A 277 -29.87 -3.73 53.41
N GLN A 278 -28.99 -2.73 53.35
CA GLN A 278 -29.33 -1.37 52.94
C GLN A 278 -29.71 -1.32 51.46
N LYS A 279 -30.78 -0.58 51.15
CA LYS A 279 -31.23 -0.37 49.77
C LYS A 279 -30.35 0.67 49.09
N ILE A 280 -29.80 0.33 47.92
CA ILE A 280 -28.90 1.21 47.17
C ILE A 280 -29.70 2.37 46.56
N THR A 281 -29.17 3.58 46.70
CA THR A 281 -29.69 4.79 46.06
C THR A 281 -28.60 5.45 45.22
N ALA A 282 -28.99 6.23 44.21
CA ALA A 282 -28.04 6.86 43.29
C ALA A 282 -26.94 7.69 44.00
N PRO A 283 -27.21 8.47 45.07
CA PRO A 283 -26.16 9.23 45.76
C PRO A 283 -25.09 8.37 46.46
N MET A 284 -25.40 7.09 46.75
CA MET A 284 -24.52 6.19 47.49
C MET A 284 -23.44 5.55 46.63
N ILE A 285 -23.55 5.61 45.31
CA ILE A 285 -22.63 4.99 44.37
C ILE A 285 -22.11 6.04 43.41
N ARG A 286 -20.87 5.91 42.96
CA ARG A 286 -20.33 6.78 41.90
C ARG A 286 -19.35 6.07 40.98
N PRO A 287 -19.36 6.40 39.68
CA PRO A 287 -18.28 6.08 38.75
C PRO A 287 -16.97 6.77 39.13
N ARG A 288 -16.02 6.04 39.72
CA ARG A 288 -14.67 6.55 40.04
C ARG A 288 -13.59 5.73 39.35
N ARG A 289 -12.44 6.34 39.12
CA ARG A 289 -11.25 5.61 38.66
C ARG A 289 -10.69 4.84 39.85
N ILE A 290 -10.38 3.58 39.62
CA ILE A 290 -9.72 2.70 40.57
C ILE A 290 -8.57 2.00 39.86
N ASP A 291 -7.58 1.53 40.62
CA ASP A 291 -6.58 0.63 40.05
C ASP A 291 -7.15 -0.79 40.00
N ALA A 292 -7.69 -1.16 38.83
CA ALA A 292 -8.25 -2.49 38.61
C ALA A 292 -7.21 -3.54 38.19
N THR A 293 -5.89 -3.27 38.28
CA THR A 293 -4.87 -4.26 37.85
C THR A 293 -4.70 -5.43 38.82
N ASN A 294 -5.01 -5.22 40.10
CA ASN A 294 -4.82 -6.23 41.15
C ASN A 294 -6.12 -6.93 41.58
N VAL A 295 -7.18 -6.74 40.79
CA VAL A 295 -8.52 -7.27 41.06
C VAL A 295 -9.08 -7.83 39.77
N ASP A 296 -10.00 -8.79 39.88
CA ASP A 296 -10.66 -9.35 38.71
C ASP A 296 -11.64 -8.31 38.11
N ALA A 297 -11.13 -7.53 37.17
CA ALA A 297 -11.88 -6.46 36.51
C ALA A 297 -13.11 -6.96 35.75
N THR A 298 -13.24 -8.26 35.50
CA THR A 298 -14.47 -8.84 34.90
C THR A 298 -15.63 -8.88 35.89
N LYS A 299 -15.34 -8.87 37.19
CA LYS A 299 -16.33 -8.87 38.27
C LYS A 299 -16.76 -7.48 38.70
N ILE A 300 -15.95 -6.46 38.39
CA ILE A 300 -16.22 -5.09 38.79
C ILE A 300 -17.23 -4.45 37.85
N LEU A 301 -18.21 -3.77 38.42
CA LEU A 301 -19.26 -3.12 37.67
C LEU A 301 -18.73 -1.86 36.96
N GLU A 302 -18.83 -1.86 35.63
CA GLU A 302 -18.75 -0.65 34.81
C GLU A 302 -19.97 0.27 35.08
N PRO A 303 -19.89 1.59 34.81
CA PRO A 303 -20.98 2.55 35.06
C PRO A 303 -22.32 2.19 34.42
N LYS A 304 -22.32 1.41 33.33
CA LYS A 304 -23.54 0.92 32.67
C LYS A 304 -24.46 0.10 33.58
N TRP A 305 -23.96 -0.41 34.70
CA TRP A 305 -24.73 -1.20 35.66
C TRP A 305 -25.46 -0.35 36.71
N GLU A 306 -25.30 0.98 36.70
CA GLU A 306 -25.80 1.89 37.73
C GLU A 306 -27.31 1.76 37.95
N GLU A 307 -28.10 1.82 36.88
CA GLU A 307 -29.56 1.70 36.96
C GLU A 307 -30.01 0.34 37.52
N LYS A 308 -29.27 -0.73 37.20
CA LYS A 308 -29.62 -2.08 37.66
C LYS A 308 -29.43 -2.25 39.17
N ILE A 309 -28.40 -1.61 39.74
CA ILE A 309 -28.09 -1.78 41.16
C ILE A 309 -28.88 -0.83 42.06
N ILE A 310 -29.42 0.27 41.53
CA ILE A 310 -30.29 1.15 42.29
C ILE A 310 -31.56 0.39 42.70
N GLY A 311 -31.85 0.43 43.99
CA GLY A 311 -32.99 -0.28 44.58
C GLY A 311 -32.70 -1.71 45.02
N ALA A 312 -31.56 -2.29 44.62
CA ALA A 312 -31.08 -3.57 45.16
C ALA A 312 -30.68 -3.41 46.63
N ARG A 313 -30.53 -4.52 47.36
CA ARG A 313 -30.08 -4.53 48.77
C ARG A 313 -28.66 -5.08 48.86
N ALA A 314 -27.80 -4.43 49.64
CA ALA A 314 -26.44 -4.91 49.86
C ALA A 314 -26.44 -6.26 50.62
N LEU A 315 -25.65 -7.24 50.16
CA LEU A 315 -25.50 -8.55 50.81
C LEU A 315 -24.41 -8.57 51.88
N ARG A 316 -23.60 -7.53 51.95
CA ARG A 316 -22.51 -7.32 52.91
C ARG A 316 -22.28 -5.83 53.13
N ASP A 317 -21.48 -5.49 54.14
CA ASP A 317 -20.99 -4.11 54.29
C ASP A 317 -20.00 -3.77 53.15
N ILE A 318 -20.11 -2.56 52.61
CA ILE A 318 -19.29 -2.04 51.52
C ILE A 318 -18.77 -0.65 51.90
N PRO A 319 -17.48 -0.51 52.28
CA PRO A 319 -16.88 0.78 52.61
C PRO A 319 -16.82 1.75 51.43
N ASP A 320 -16.81 3.07 51.70
CA ASP A 320 -16.49 4.08 50.68
C ASP A 320 -15.14 3.77 50.03
N GLY A 321 -15.11 3.85 48.70
CA GLY A 321 -13.93 3.62 47.88
C GLY A 321 -13.98 2.27 47.20
N ASN A 322 -14.66 1.29 47.81
CA ASN A 322 -14.65 -0.07 47.31
C ASN A 322 -15.43 -0.19 46.01
N ALA A 323 -14.84 -0.94 45.08
CA ALA A 323 -15.45 -1.32 43.83
C ALA A 323 -16.65 -2.25 44.07
N LEU A 324 -17.70 -2.07 43.28
CA LEU A 324 -18.92 -2.87 43.36
C LEU A 324 -18.85 -4.03 42.37
N THR A 325 -19.43 -5.16 42.75
CA THR A 325 -19.60 -6.36 41.92
C THR A 325 -21.07 -6.77 41.86
N LEU A 326 -21.47 -7.62 40.90
CA LEU A 326 -22.85 -8.14 40.85
C LEU A 326 -23.19 -8.99 42.09
N GLU A 327 -22.18 -9.62 42.70
CA GLU A 327 -22.35 -10.51 43.86
C GLU A 327 -22.60 -9.73 45.16
N ASP A 328 -22.44 -8.41 45.14
CA ASP A 328 -22.63 -7.56 46.33
C ASP A 328 -24.11 -7.27 46.63
N PHE A 329 -25.05 -7.64 45.74
CA PHE A 329 -26.43 -7.20 45.81
C PHE A 329 -27.46 -8.32 45.63
N ASP A 330 -28.55 -8.21 46.40
CA ASP A 330 -29.81 -8.90 46.18
C ASP A 330 -30.76 -8.00 45.36
N TYR A 331 -31.26 -8.54 44.25
CA TYR A 331 -32.09 -7.84 43.27
C TYR A 331 -33.58 -8.21 43.37
N SER A 332 -33.97 -9.00 44.37
CA SER A 332 -35.35 -9.45 44.59
C SER A 332 -36.31 -8.36 45.11
#